data_AF-A0A258U4D6-F1
#
_entry.id   AF-A0A258U4D6-F1
#
_cell.length_a   1.000
_cell.length_b   1.000
_cell.length_c   1.000
_cell.angle_alpha   90.00
_cell.angle_beta   90.00
_cell.angle_gamma   90.00
#
_symmetry.space_group_name_H-M   'P 1'
#
loop_
_entity.id
_entity.type
_entity.pdbx_description
1 polymer ?
#
loop_
_entity_poly.entity_id
_entity_poly.type
_entity_poly.pdbx_seq_one_letter_code
_entity_poly.pdbx_strand_id
1 'polypeptide(L)'
;MIYAQDISEQKFIEKQLQNRSAILDALISCDWLLHSSDSWHAVAKTVLQQSCLALRFTRAAILKNLKQADENGTYSKVLYQWATTGFTVPINNFEAINFDDARLSRWKDILQKGNPVFSEIADLPAEERLLLKQHDTTCIAIVPLFVENAWWGNIVIERCYDTDKTSSQELGSLMAIGRSLSVAIQREHARRNLNLAKIAFDSASEGIMIIDTNGCIIGINKGYSDITGYSEEEILGATPIVF
;
A
#
# COMPACT_ATOMS: atom_id res chain seq x y z
N MET A 1 29.78 -42.73 -7.62
CA MET A 1 29.11 -41.54 -8.20
C MET A 1 27.69 -41.33 -7.70
N ILE A 2 26.96 -42.37 -7.24
CA ILE A 2 25.56 -42.26 -6.78
C ILE A 2 25.41 -41.38 -5.51
N TYR A 3 26.35 -41.44 -4.56
CA TYR A 3 26.29 -40.67 -3.31
C TYR A 3 26.43 -39.14 -3.46
N ALA A 4 27.13 -38.64 -4.48
CA ALA A 4 27.30 -37.20 -4.67
C ALA A 4 26.07 -36.53 -5.32
N GLN A 5 25.27 -37.32 -6.04
CA GLN A 5 24.07 -36.87 -6.74
C GLN A 5 22.89 -36.72 -5.74
N ASP A 6 22.76 -37.66 -4.81
CA ASP A 6 21.74 -37.67 -3.73
C ASP A 6 21.88 -36.46 -2.78
N ILE A 7 23.12 -36.15 -2.36
CA ILE A 7 23.41 -34.98 -1.49
C ILE A 7 23.09 -33.65 -2.20
N SER A 8 23.24 -33.58 -3.52
CA SER A 8 22.98 -32.37 -4.31
C SER A 8 21.48 -32.09 -4.44
N GLU A 9 20.67 -33.13 -4.65
CA GLU A 9 19.21 -33.02 -4.69
C GLU A 9 18.64 -32.66 -3.31
N GLN A 10 19.12 -33.28 -2.24
CA GLN A 10 18.66 -33.00 -0.88
C GLN A 10 18.95 -31.56 -0.46
N LYS A 11 20.18 -31.05 -0.72
CA LYS A 11 20.53 -29.65 -0.45
C LYS A 11 19.73 -28.65 -1.28
N PHE A 12 19.37 -29.02 -2.52
CA PHE A 12 18.53 -28.18 -3.36
C PHE A 12 17.11 -28.06 -2.80
N ILE A 13 16.50 -29.19 -2.40
CA ILE A 13 15.18 -29.21 -1.78
C ILE A 13 15.17 -28.43 -0.46
N GLU A 14 16.19 -28.62 0.38
CA GLU A 14 16.33 -27.91 1.65
C GLU A 14 16.44 -26.39 1.45
N LYS A 15 17.25 -25.94 0.49
CA LYS A 15 17.37 -24.52 0.13
C LYS A 15 16.04 -23.94 -0.38
N GLN A 16 15.31 -24.68 -1.22
CA GLN A 16 13.99 -24.25 -1.70
C GLN A 16 12.96 -24.14 -0.56
N LEU A 17 12.97 -25.09 0.38
CA LEU A 17 12.13 -25.06 1.57
C LEU A 17 12.47 -23.88 2.48
N GLN A 18 13.76 -23.62 2.69
CA GLN A 18 14.20 -22.50 3.53
C GLN A 18 13.83 -21.14 2.92
N ASN A 19 13.99 -20.98 1.60
CA ASN A 19 13.53 -19.79 0.89
C ASN A 19 12.02 -19.59 1.04
N ARG A 20 11.24 -20.68 0.90
CA ARG A 20 9.78 -20.64 1.07
C ARG A 20 9.37 -20.24 2.48
N SER A 21 10.05 -20.74 3.51
CA SER A 21 9.79 -20.37 4.90
C SER A 21 10.05 -18.88 5.12
N ALA A 22 11.21 -18.37 4.69
CA ALA A 22 11.58 -16.97 4.86
C ALA A 22 10.56 -15.99 4.23
N ILE A 23 10.03 -16.33 3.05
CA ILE A 23 8.99 -15.55 2.37
C ILE A 23 7.69 -15.53 3.19
N LEU A 24 7.27 -16.68 3.73
CA LEU A 24 6.04 -16.78 4.55
C LEU A 24 6.20 -16.03 5.88
N ASP A 25 7.36 -16.14 6.53
CA ASP A 25 7.64 -15.44 7.78
C ASP A 25 7.62 -13.92 7.59
N ALA A 26 8.21 -13.44 6.48
CA ALA A 26 8.18 -12.03 6.13
C ALA A 26 6.78 -11.53 5.80
N LEU A 27 5.97 -12.33 5.10
CA LEU A 27 4.57 -12.03 4.83
C LEU A 27 3.78 -11.83 6.13
N ILE A 28 3.88 -12.79 7.04
CA ILE A 28 3.19 -12.74 8.34
C ILE A 28 3.67 -11.54 9.15
N SER A 29 4.98 -11.27 9.17
CA SER A 29 5.54 -10.12 9.88
C SER A 29 5.06 -8.79 9.31
N CYS A 30 5.06 -8.64 7.97
CA CYS A 30 4.57 -7.43 7.30
C CYS A 30 3.08 -7.20 7.58
N ASP A 31 2.26 -8.24 7.45
CA ASP A 31 0.83 -8.17 7.74
C ASP A 31 0.57 -7.78 9.19
N TRP A 32 1.27 -8.40 10.14
CA TRP A 32 1.19 -8.07 11.55
C TRP A 32 1.60 -6.62 11.85
N LEU A 33 2.69 -6.14 11.27
CA LEU A 33 3.14 -4.75 11.44
C LEU A 33 2.10 -3.75 10.92
N LEU A 34 1.54 -4.01 9.74
CA LEU A 34 0.52 -3.15 9.12
C LEU A 34 -0.79 -3.17 9.92
N HIS A 35 -1.17 -4.32 10.45
CA HIS A 35 -2.38 -4.46 11.24
C HIS A 35 -2.23 -3.83 12.64
N SER A 36 -1.13 -4.08 13.34
CA SER A 36 -0.93 -3.66 14.73
C SER A 36 -0.49 -2.21 14.90
N SER A 37 0.05 -1.57 13.86
CA SER A 37 0.50 -0.18 13.94
C SER A 37 -0.66 0.82 13.83
N ASP A 38 -0.62 1.88 14.65
CA ASP A 38 -1.57 2.99 14.60
C ASP A 38 -1.54 3.77 13.28
N SER A 39 -0.40 3.74 12.58
CA SER A 39 -0.23 4.38 11.27
C SER A 39 0.72 3.56 10.43
N TRP A 40 0.30 3.21 9.21
CA TRP A 40 1.14 2.43 8.30
C TRP A 40 2.42 3.20 7.93
N HIS A 41 2.39 4.53 7.99
CA HIS A 41 3.54 5.41 7.78
C HIS A 41 4.72 5.08 8.71
N ALA A 42 4.45 4.63 9.95
CA ALA A 42 5.47 4.29 10.93
C ALA A 42 6.21 2.98 10.59
N VAL A 43 5.55 2.07 9.88
CA VAL A 43 6.08 0.73 9.54
C VAL A 43 6.42 0.57 8.06
N ALA A 44 6.07 1.54 7.21
CA ALA A 44 6.21 1.47 5.75
C ALA A 44 7.62 1.06 5.29
N LYS A 45 8.66 1.69 5.83
CA LYS A 45 10.05 1.35 5.48
C LYS A 45 10.44 -0.06 5.94
N THR A 46 10.00 -0.48 7.11
CA THR A 46 10.25 -1.83 7.65
C THR A 46 9.57 -2.90 6.81
N VAL A 47 8.34 -2.65 6.36
CA VAL A 47 7.61 -3.55 5.45
C VAL A 47 8.37 -3.69 4.12
N LEU A 48 8.83 -2.58 3.53
CA LEU A 48 9.65 -2.64 2.31
C LEU A 48 10.94 -3.43 2.52
N GLN A 49 11.65 -3.18 3.64
CA GLN A 49 12.86 -3.89 3.99
C GLN A 49 12.63 -5.40 4.12
N GLN A 50 11.66 -5.83 4.93
CA GLN A 50 11.37 -7.25 5.15
C GLN A 50 10.94 -7.94 3.86
N SER A 51 10.08 -7.29 3.07
CA SER A 51 9.63 -7.79 1.78
C SER A 51 10.81 -8.00 0.83
N CYS A 52 11.69 -7.00 0.70
CA CYS A 52 12.84 -7.10 -0.18
C CYS A 52 13.83 -8.18 0.25
N LEU A 53 14.18 -8.24 1.54
CA LEU A 53 15.17 -9.20 2.03
C LEU A 53 14.68 -10.65 1.86
N ALA A 54 13.41 -10.92 2.15
CA ALA A 54 12.85 -12.27 2.03
C ALA A 54 12.72 -12.74 0.58
N LEU A 55 12.46 -11.82 -0.35
CA LEU A 55 12.25 -12.10 -1.77
C LEU A 55 13.50 -11.81 -2.63
N ARG A 56 14.64 -11.53 -1.99
CA ARG A 56 15.93 -11.22 -2.66
C ARG A 56 15.81 -10.08 -3.67
N PHE A 57 15.02 -9.06 -3.34
CA PHE A 57 14.98 -7.80 -4.07
C PHE A 57 15.93 -6.78 -3.44
N THR A 58 16.38 -5.82 -4.23
CA THR A 58 17.45 -4.89 -3.86
C THR A 58 16.90 -3.53 -3.49
N ARG A 59 15.81 -3.09 -4.12
CA ARG A 59 15.18 -1.79 -3.89
C ARG A 59 13.67 -1.94 -3.90
N ALA A 60 13.00 -1.12 -3.10
CA ALA A 60 11.56 -0.95 -3.20
C ALA A 60 11.12 0.47 -2.85
N ALA A 61 9.99 0.87 -3.41
CA ALA A 61 9.36 2.14 -3.17
C ALA A 61 7.84 2.02 -3.11
N ILE A 62 7.21 2.85 -2.26
CA ILE A 62 5.77 3.07 -2.25
C ILE A 62 5.52 4.38 -2.97
N LEU A 63 4.77 4.31 -4.06
CA LEU A 63 4.37 5.44 -4.88
C LEU A 63 2.88 5.71 -4.67
N LYS A 64 2.51 6.98 -4.52
CA LYS A 64 1.12 7.43 -4.50
C LYS A 64 0.77 8.07 -5.83
N ASN A 65 -0.34 7.67 -6.43
CA ASN A 65 -0.85 8.32 -7.63
C ASN A 65 -1.52 9.65 -7.25
N LEU A 66 -1.15 10.69 -7.98
CA LEU A 66 -1.72 12.02 -7.91
C LEU A 66 -2.43 12.30 -9.23
N LYS A 67 -3.65 12.83 -9.13
CA LYS A 67 -4.37 13.42 -10.27
C LYS A 67 -4.10 14.91 -10.27
N GLN A 68 -3.60 15.46 -11.36
CA GLN A 68 -3.47 16.90 -11.52
C GLN A 68 -4.83 17.49 -11.89
N ALA A 69 -5.19 18.65 -11.33
CA ALA A 69 -6.51 19.25 -11.55
C ALA A 69 -6.71 19.74 -13.00
N ASP A 70 -5.62 20.10 -13.68
CA ASP A 70 -5.64 20.76 -14.99
C ASP A 70 -5.13 19.88 -16.15
N GLU A 71 -4.49 18.75 -15.84
CA GLU A 71 -4.01 17.78 -16.83
C GLU A 71 -4.57 16.39 -16.51
N ASN A 72 -5.00 15.65 -17.53
CA ASN A 72 -5.53 14.28 -17.39
C ASN A 72 -4.45 13.25 -16.97
N GLY A 73 -3.29 13.70 -16.49
CA GLY A 73 -2.12 12.90 -16.16
C GLY A 73 -2.18 12.30 -14.76
N THR A 74 -1.90 11.00 -14.69
CA THR A 74 -1.70 10.25 -13.45
C THR A 74 -0.21 10.17 -13.18
N TYR A 75 0.27 10.99 -12.23
CA TYR A 75 1.68 11.04 -11.85
C TYR A 75 1.90 10.36 -10.52
N SER A 76 3.03 9.68 -10.36
CA SER A 76 3.39 9.02 -9.12
C SER A 76 4.24 9.93 -8.22
N LYS A 77 3.95 10.01 -6.93
CA LYS A 77 4.83 10.62 -5.93
C LYS A 77 5.42 9.54 -5.03
N VAL A 78 6.74 9.52 -4.86
CA VAL A 78 7.39 8.63 -3.88
C VAL A 78 6.99 9.06 -2.47
N LEU A 79 6.45 8.13 -1.69
CA LEU A 79 6.20 8.32 -0.26
C LEU A 79 7.29 7.69 0.59
N TYR A 80 7.71 6.49 0.21
CA TYR A 80 8.70 5.72 0.94
C TYR A 80 9.61 4.99 -0.03
N GLN A 81 10.87 4.83 0.37
CA GLN A 81 11.87 4.10 -0.39
C GLN A 81 12.80 3.36 0.57
N TRP A 82 13.30 2.23 0.09
CA TRP A 82 14.28 1.42 0.78
C TRP A 82 15.21 0.75 -0.25
N ALA A 83 16.48 0.61 0.11
CA ALA A 83 17.46 -0.16 -0.65
C ALA A 83 18.31 -1.00 0.31
N THR A 84 18.73 -2.16 -0.16
CA THR A 84 19.68 -3.01 0.56
C THR A 84 21.04 -2.33 0.66
N THR A 85 21.81 -2.65 1.69
CA THR A 85 23.13 -2.05 1.94
C THR A 85 24.03 -2.21 0.72
N GLY A 86 24.64 -1.11 0.28
CA GLY A 86 25.50 -1.07 -0.90
C GLY A 86 24.80 -0.65 -2.21
N PHE A 87 23.47 -0.52 -2.21
CA PHE A 87 22.71 0.02 -3.34
C PHE A 87 22.23 1.42 -3.02
N THR A 88 22.35 2.31 -4.00
CA THR A 88 21.79 3.66 -3.91
C THR A 88 20.35 3.67 -4.39
N VAL A 89 19.50 4.44 -3.70
CA VAL A 89 18.18 4.78 -4.23
C VAL A 89 18.39 5.92 -5.24
N PRO A 90 17.98 5.77 -6.51
CA PRO A 90 18.11 6.82 -7.51
C PRO A 90 17.31 8.05 -7.07
N ILE A 91 17.95 9.22 -7.05
CA ILE A 91 17.40 10.42 -6.42
C ILE A 91 16.22 11.04 -7.23
N ASN A 92 16.03 10.72 -8.51
CA ASN A 92 15.08 11.47 -9.36
C ASN A 92 14.05 10.66 -10.17
N ASN A 93 14.20 9.35 -10.33
CA ASN A 93 13.49 8.66 -11.43
C ASN A 93 12.09 8.13 -11.08
N PHE A 94 11.81 7.90 -9.80
CA PHE A 94 10.47 7.50 -9.35
C PHE A 94 9.63 8.67 -8.82
N GLU A 95 10.24 9.85 -8.63
CA GLU A 95 9.55 11.00 -8.02
C GLU A 95 8.38 11.54 -8.88
N ALA A 96 8.28 11.12 -10.14
CA ALA A 96 7.18 11.48 -11.04
C ALA A 96 7.01 10.51 -12.23
N ILE A 97 6.79 9.20 -12.01
CA ILE A 97 6.33 8.34 -13.13
C ILE A 97 5.01 8.90 -13.64
N ASN A 98 5.01 9.36 -14.89
CA ASN A 98 3.81 9.73 -15.61
C ASN A 98 3.20 8.48 -16.25
N PHE A 99 2.18 7.89 -15.63
CA PHE A 99 1.50 6.73 -16.19
C PHE A 99 0.66 7.05 -17.44
N ASP A 100 0.43 8.34 -17.72
CA ASP A 100 -0.21 8.81 -18.95
C ASP A 100 0.78 9.03 -20.11
N ASP A 101 2.07 8.81 -19.89
CA ASP A 101 3.05 8.74 -20.96
C ASP A 101 2.68 7.61 -21.93
N ALA A 102 2.66 7.91 -23.24
CA ALA A 102 2.33 6.93 -24.28
C ALA A 102 3.20 5.66 -24.19
N ARG A 103 4.46 5.82 -23.78
CA ARG A 103 5.44 4.74 -23.58
C ARG A 103 5.06 3.78 -22.45
N LEU A 104 4.21 4.22 -21.52
CA LEU A 104 3.75 3.46 -20.35
C LEU A 104 2.27 3.06 -20.43
N SER A 105 1.62 3.25 -21.58
CA SER A 105 0.21 2.92 -21.80
C SER A 105 -0.14 1.47 -21.39
N ARG A 106 0.75 0.52 -21.69
CA ARG A 106 0.63 -0.89 -21.28
C ARG A 106 0.63 -1.04 -19.76
N TRP A 107 1.55 -0.37 -19.06
CA TRP A 107 1.60 -0.43 -17.59
C TRP A 107 0.34 0.15 -16.98
N LYS A 108 -0.11 1.31 -17.47
CA LYS A 108 -1.34 1.93 -17.00
C LYS A 108 -2.54 1.00 -17.14
N ASP A 109 -2.73 0.38 -18.31
CA ASP A 109 -3.86 -0.53 -18.54
C ASP A 109 -3.84 -1.75 -17.60
N ILE A 110 -2.66 -2.33 -17.35
CA ILE A 110 -2.50 -3.48 -16.46
C ILE A 110 -2.74 -3.09 -15.00
N LEU A 111 -2.09 -2.03 -14.52
CA LEU A 111 -2.10 -1.61 -13.11
C LEU A 111 -3.46 -1.05 -12.70
N GLN A 112 -4.11 -0.26 -13.56
CA GLN A 112 -5.43 0.30 -13.27
C GLN A 112 -6.52 -0.79 -13.21
N LYS A 113 -6.29 -1.97 -13.78
CA LYS A 113 -7.15 -3.15 -13.65
C LYS A 113 -6.84 -4.01 -12.42
N GLY A 114 -5.86 -3.61 -11.59
CA GLY A 114 -5.46 -4.37 -10.40
C GLY A 114 -4.48 -5.51 -10.65
N ASN A 115 -3.95 -5.63 -11.86
CA ASN A 115 -2.95 -6.64 -12.19
C ASN A 115 -1.54 -6.09 -11.96
N PRO A 116 -0.59 -6.90 -11.47
CA PRO A 116 0.78 -6.47 -11.34
C PRO A 116 1.46 -6.40 -12.71
N VAL A 117 2.37 -5.45 -12.89
CA VAL A 117 3.36 -5.49 -13.96
C VAL A 117 4.58 -6.21 -13.41
N PHE A 118 4.93 -7.33 -14.03
CA PHE A 118 6.12 -8.10 -13.66
C PHE A 118 6.90 -8.43 -14.92
N SER A 119 8.19 -8.13 -14.96
CA SER A 119 9.04 -8.44 -16.11
C SER A 119 10.53 -8.40 -15.78
N GLU A 120 11.28 -9.26 -16.44
CA GLU A 120 12.71 -9.05 -16.66
C GLU A 120 12.88 -7.84 -17.60
N ILE A 121 13.90 -7.01 -17.37
CA ILE A 121 14.17 -5.82 -18.19
C ILE A 121 14.46 -6.18 -19.65
N ALA A 122 15.05 -7.37 -19.87
CA ALA A 122 15.32 -7.91 -21.20
C ALA A 122 14.05 -8.22 -22.00
N ASP A 123 12.95 -8.53 -21.33
CA ASP A 123 11.67 -8.91 -21.94
C ASP A 123 10.73 -7.70 -22.13
N LEU A 124 11.06 -6.54 -21.52
CA LEU A 124 10.28 -5.32 -21.66
C LEU A 124 10.39 -4.73 -23.07
N PRO A 125 9.30 -4.12 -23.59
CA PRO A 125 9.35 -3.25 -24.76
C PRO A 125 10.49 -2.21 -24.69
N ALA A 126 11.06 -1.86 -25.83
CA ALA A 126 12.23 -0.97 -25.89
C ALA A 126 11.98 0.41 -25.27
N GLU A 127 10.75 0.94 -25.40
CA GLU A 127 10.33 2.23 -24.85
C GLU A 127 10.31 2.21 -23.31
N GLU A 128 9.75 1.16 -22.71
CA GLU A 128 9.71 0.93 -21.27
C GLU A 128 11.13 0.69 -20.71
N ARG A 129 11.93 -0.09 -21.45
CA ARG A 129 13.32 -0.37 -21.09
C ARG A 129 14.16 0.91 -21.02
N LEU A 130 13.92 1.88 -21.90
CA LEU A 130 14.67 3.14 -21.91
C LEU A 130 14.47 3.96 -20.63
N LEU A 131 13.28 3.89 -20.04
CA LEU A 131 12.97 4.53 -18.76
C LEU A 131 13.70 3.84 -17.59
N LEU A 132 13.88 2.52 -17.68
CA LEU A 132 14.51 1.71 -16.64
C LEU A 132 16.03 1.56 -16.81
N LYS A 133 16.60 1.87 -17.98
CA LYS A 133 18.05 1.76 -18.27
C LYS A 133 18.95 2.61 -17.36
N GLN A 134 18.39 3.57 -16.64
CA GLN A 134 19.11 4.38 -15.67
C GLN A 134 19.33 3.66 -14.32
N HIS A 135 18.81 2.45 -14.21
CA HIS A 135 18.83 1.62 -13.03
C HIS A 135 19.56 0.34 -13.40
N ASP A 136 20.53 -0.11 -12.60
CA ASP A 136 21.14 -1.44 -12.75
C ASP A 136 20.13 -2.57 -12.44
N THR A 137 18.88 -2.44 -12.88
CA THR A 137 17.76 -3.34 -12.63
C THR A 137 17.79 -4.47 -13.65
N THR A 138 17.70 -5.72 -13.16
CA THR A 138 17.53 -6.93 -13.97
C THR A 138 16.06 -7.30 -14.09
N CYS A 139 15.29 -7.13 -13.00
CA CYS A 139 13.87 -7.45 -12.91
C CYS A 139 13.10 -6.36 -12.16
N ILE A 140 11.88 -6.07 -12.59
CA ILE A 140 10.96 -5.14 -11.94
C ILE A 140 9.59 -5.80 -11.68
N ALA A 141 9.05 -5.53 -10.49
CA ALA A 141 7.69 -5.83 -10.10
C ALA A 141 6.98 -4.54 -9.66
N ILE A 142 5.83 -4.25 -10.24
CA ILE A 142 4.96 -3.14 -9.87
C ILE A 142 3.62 -3.72 -9.43
N VAL A 143 3.34 -3.61 -8.14
CA VAL A 143 2.10 -4.09 -7.52
C VAL A 143 1.18 -2.89 -7.30
N PRO A 144 -0.01 -2.86 -7.91
CA PRO A 144 -0.92 -1.75 -7.71
C PRO A 144 -1.57 -1.81 -6.32
N LEU A 145 -1.73 -0.65 -5.72
CA LEU A 145 -2.39 -0.45 -4.43
C LEU A 145 -3.76 0.17 -4.66
N PHE A 146 -4.80 -0.48 -4.12
CA PHE A 146 -6.19 -0.05 -4.26
C PHE A 146 -6.76 0.33 -2.91
N VAL A 147 -7.25 1.56 -2.79
CA VAL A 147 -7.99 2.00 -1.61
C VAL A 147 -9.43 2.18 -2.06
N GLU A 148 -10.33 1.37 -1.48
CA GLU A 148 -11.68 1.19 -2.01
C GLU A 148 -11.64 0.74 -3.47
N ASN A 149 -12.22 1.51 -4.40
CA ASN A 149 -12.20 1.21 -5.84
C ASN A 149 -11.24 2.11 -6.64
N ALA A 150 -10.36 2.85 -5.96
CA ALA A 150 -9.41 3.75 -6.59
C ALA A 150 -8.00 3.16 -6.62
N TRP A 151 -7.35 3.20 -7.79
CA TRP A 151 -5.93 2.90 -7.94
C TRP A 151 -5.10 3.99 -7.26
N TRP A 152 -4.89 3.81 -5.96
CA TRP A 152 -4.30 4.80 -5.05
C TRP A 152 -2.81 4.99 -5.30
N GLY A 153 -2.11 3.94 -5.72
CA GLY A 153 -0.66 3.97 -5.86
C GLY A 153 -0.08 2.63 -6.28
N ASN A 154 1.22 2.46 -6.08
CA ASN A 154 1.95 1.26 -6.45
C ASN A 154 3.07 0.97 -5.45
N ILE A 155 3.37 -0.31 -5.23
CA ILE A 155 4.68 -0.72 -4.73
C ILE A 155 5.53 -1.07 -5.94
N VAL A 156 6.68 -0.42 -6.08
CA VAL A 156 7.69 -0.79 -7.07
C VAL A 156 8.80 -1.53 -6.36
N ILE A 157 9.21 -2.67 -6.89
CA ILE A 157 10.27 -3.51 -6.34
C ILE A 157 11.19 -3.91 -7.47
N GLU A 158 12.48 -3.77 -7.23
CA GLU A 158 13.51 -3.99 -8.22
C GLU A 158 14.55 -4.98 -7.69
N ARG A 159 15.05 -5.81 -8.61
CA ARG A 159 16.19 -6.69 -8.40
C ARG A 159 17.32 -6.16 -9.29
N CYS A 160 18.48 -5.85 -8.71
CA CYS A 160 19.64 -5.32 -9.44
C CYS A 160 20.71 -6.38 -9.74
N TYR A 161 20.74 -7.43 -8.94
CA TYR A 161 21.62 -8.57 -9.10
C TYR A 161 20.81 -9.81 -8.77
N ASP A 162 21.30 -10.98 -9.21
CA ASP A 162 20.61 -12.27 -9.24
C ASP A 162 19.94 -12.53 -10.61
N THR A 163 20.22 -13.73 -11.14
CA THR A 163 19.77 -14.25 -12.45
C THR A 163 18.62 -15.23 -12.30
N ASP A 164 18.24 -15.57 -11.07
CA ASP A 164 17.08 -16.40 -10.80
C ASP A 164 15.82 -15.67 -11.26
N LYS A 165 15.06 -16.33 -12.15
CA LYS A 165 13.75 -15.85 -12.55
C LYS A 165 12.84 -15.78 -11.34
N THR A 166 12.11 -14.68 -11.18
CA THR A 166 11.08 -14.59 -10.15
C THR A 166 9.99 -15.64 -10.40
N SER A 167 9.68 -16.40 -9.37
CA SER A 167 8.62 -17.40 -9.35
C SER A 167 7.23 -16.77 -9.20
N SER A 168 6.20 -17.51 -9.62
CA SER A 168 4.80 -17.14 -9.37
C SER A 168 4.47 -17.00 -7.89
N GLN A 169 5.18 -17.74 -7.03
CA GLN A 169 5.02 -17.66 -5.58
C GLN A 169 5.55 -16.34 -5.03
N GLU A 170 6.75 -15.90 -5.44
CA GLU A 170 7.29 -14.60 -5.04
C GLU A 170 6.35 -13.46 -5.46
N LEU A 171 5.80 -13.51 -6.67
CA LEU A 171 4.79 -12.54 -7.13
C LEU A 171 3.51 -12.59 -6.29
N GLY A 172 3.04 -13.79 -5.94
CA GLY A 172 1.88 -13.98 -5.05
C GLY A 172 2.10 -13.34 -3.67
N SER A 173 3.30 -13.48 -3.11
CA SER A 173 3.69 -12.84 -1.85
C SER A 173 3.69 -11.33 -1.96
N LEU A 174 4.25 -10.76 -3.03
CA LEU A 174 4.23 -9.32 -3.26
C LEU A 174 2.81 -8.76 -3.37
N MET A 175 1.93 -9.47 -4.07
CA MET A 175 0.52 -9.11 -4.16
C MET A 175 -0.17 -9.15 -2.78
N ALA A 176 0.16 -10.13 -1.94
CA ALA A 176 -0.37 -10.23 -0.59
C ALA A 176 0.08 -9.04 0.29
N ILE A 177 1.37 -8.68 0.26
CA ILE A 177 1.90 -7.49 0.95
C ILE A 177 1.21 -6.21 0.45
N GLY A 178 1.06 -6.06 -0.86
CA GLY A 178 0.36 -4.92 -1.45
C GLY A 178 -1.09 -4.80 -0.99
N ARG A 179 -1.79 -5.94 -0.84
CA ARG A 179 -3.15 -5.98 -0.29
C ARG A 179 -3.19 -5.58 1.18
N SER A 180 -2.33 -6.14 2.03
CA SER A 180 -2.26 -5.77 3.44
C SER A 180 -1.95 -4.27 3.61
N LEU A 181 -1.05 -3.72 2.80
CA LEU A 181 -0.75 -2.29 2.82
C LEU A 181 -1.96 -1.46 2.38
N SER A 182 -2.65 -1.88 1.31
CA SER A 182 -3.87 -1.22 0.82
C SER A 182 -4.95 -1.14 1.89
N VAL A 183 -5.17 -2.24 2.63
CA VAL A 183 -6.11 -2.31 3.75
C VAL A 183 -5.69 -1.36 4.88
N ALA A 184 -4.41 -1.29 5.22
CA ALA A 184 -3.91 -0.40 6.26
C ALA A 184 -4.08 1.09 5.88
N ILE A 185 -3.84 1.45 4.60
CA ILE A 185 -4.09 2.80 4.07
C ILE A 185 -5.58 3.14 4.16
N GLN A 186 -6.45 2.22 3.73
CA GLN A 186 -7.90 2.40 3.77
C GLN A 186 -8.40 2.63 5.20
N ARG A 187 -7.91 1.84 6.16
CA ARG A 187 -8.25 1.98 7.57
C ARG A 187 -7.87 3.37 8.11
N GLU A 188 -6.68 3.86 7.78
CA GLU A 188 -6.24 5.19 8.21
C GLU A 188 -7.07 6.31 7.57
N HIS A 189 -7.43 6.19 6.28
CA HIS A 189 -8.35 7.12 5.61
C HIS A 189 -9.73 7.14 6.27
N ALA A 190 -10.33 5.97 6.53
CA ALA A 190 -11.62 5.85 7.19
C ALA A 190 -11.61 6.50 8.59
N ARG A 191 -10.57 6.22 9.40
CA ARG A 191 -10.39 6.84 10.72
C ARG A 191 -10.27 8.35 10.62
N ARG A 192 -9.50 8.86 9.65
CA ARG A 192 -9.34 10.30 9.43
C ARG A 192 -10.65 10.98 9.02
N ASN A 193 -11.42 10.36 8.13
CA ASN A 193 -12.70 10.88 7.68
C ASN A 193 -13.74 10.92 8.83
N LEU A 194 -13.82 9.86 9.64
CA LEU A 194 -14.66 9.84 10.83
C LEU A 194 -14.27 10.94 11.83
N ASN A 195 -12.97 11.15 12.05
CA ASN A 195 -12.50 12.19 12.95
C ASN A 195 -12.83 13.60 12.42
N LEU A 196 -12.67 13.84 11.11
CA LEU A 196 -13.03 15.12 10.50
C LEU A 196 -14.54 15.37 10.57
N ALA A 197 -15.37 14.35 10.33
CA ALA A 197 -16.82 14.45 10.47
C ALA A 197 -17.23 14.79 11.91
N LYS A 198 -16.59 14.15 12.91
CA LYS A 198 -16.81 14.46 14.32
C LYS A 198 -16.43 15.90 14.65
N ILE A 199 -15.25 16.36 14.22
CA ILE A 199 -14.81 17.74 14.44
C ILE A 199 -15.80 18.73 13.81
N ALA A 200 -16.26 18.47 12.58
CA ALA A 200 -17.23 19.33 11.91
C ALA A 200 -18.56 19.40 12.68
N PHE A 201 -19.09 18.24 13.11
CA PHE A 201 -20.30 18.12 13.92
C PHE A 201 -20.18 18.91 15.24
N ASP A 202 -19.07 18.73 15.96
CA ASP A 202 -18.82 19.40 17.24
C ASP A 202 -18.51 20.90 17.08
N SER A 203 -18.04 21.35 15.92
CA SER A 203 -17.72 22.76 15.65
C SER A 203 -18.91 23.61 15.22
N ALA A 204 -20.04 22.98 14.86
CA ALA A 204 -21.23 23.71 14.44
C ALA A 204 -21.80 24.54 15.60
N SER A 205 -21.98 25.84 15.38
CA SER A 205 -22.59 26.75 16.36
C SER A 205 -24.08 26.48 16.55
N GLU A 206 -24.72 25.82 15.59
CA GLU A 206 -26.09 25.35 15.71
C GLU A 206 -26.17 24.08 16.55
N GLY A 207 -27.25 23.95 17.32
CA GLY A 207 -27.54 22.74 18.08
C GLY A 207 -28.03 21.65 17.15
N ILE A 208 -27.25 20.58 17.01
CA ILE A 208 -27.59 19.40 16.22
C ILE A 208 -27.97 18.27 17.18
N MET A 209 -29.15 17.69 16.95
CA MET A 209 -29.64 16.50 17.63
C MET A 209 -29.92 15.42 16.59
N ILE A 210 -29.51 14.19 16.88
CA ILE A 210 -29.75 13.01 16.06
C ILE A 210 -30.73 12.10 16.81
N ILE A 211 -31.81 11.70 16.13
CA ILE A 211 -32.80 10.75 16.66
C ILE A 211 -32.83 9.47 15.83
N ASP A 212 -33.13 8.34 16.46
CA ASP A 212 -33.37 7.08 15.76
C ASP A 212 -34.79 7.01 15.16
N THR A 213 -35.12 5.87 14.55
CA THR A 213 -36.45 5.61 13.97
C THR A 213 -37.57 5.55 15.01
N ASN A 214 -37.25 5.39 16.29
CA ASN A 214 -38.21 5.36 17.39
C ASN A 214 -38.40 6.75 18.03
N GLY A 215 -37.68 7.77 17.56
CA GLY A 215 -37.72 9.12 18.10
C GLY A 215 -36.87 9.31 19.37
N CYS A 216 -35.98 8.37 19.69
CA CYS A 216 -35.05 8.49 20.81
C CYS A 216 -33.79 9.24 20.37
N ILE A 217 -33.29 10.14 21.22
CA ILE A 217 -32.03 10.85 21.01
C ILE A 217 -30.87 9.84 21.06
N ILE A 218 -30.09 9.77 19.99
CA ILE A 218 -28.91 8.91 19.87
C ILE A 218 -27.60 9.71 19.78
N GLY A 219 -27.68 11.03 19.77
CA GLY A 219 -26.52 11.89 19.90
C GLY A 219 -26.88 13.36 19.78
N ILE A 220 -26.03 14.21 20.37
CA ILE A 220 -26.07 15.66 20.22
C ILE A 220 -24.67 16.21 19.97
N ASN A 221 -24.57 17.36 19.30
CA ASN A 221 -23.28 18.03 19.16
C ASN A 221 -22.99 18.97 20.33
N LYS A 222 -21.74 19.45 20.39
CA LYS A 222 -21.34 20.47 21.37
C LYS A 222 -22.16 21.76 21.28
N GLY A 223 -22.54 22.22 20.08
CA GLY A 223 -23.42 23.38 19.92
C GLY A 223 -24.76 23.23 20.63
N TYR A 224 -25.34 22.03 20.63
CA TYR A 224 -26.59 21.74 21.33
C TYR A 224 -26.39 21.86 22.85
N SER A 225 -25.31 21.30 23.38
CA SER A 225 -24.96 21.44 24.79
C SER A 225 -24.68 22.89 25.17
N ASP A 226 -23.97 23.64 24.34
CA ASP A 226 -23.64 25.05 24.60
C ASP A 226 -24.90 25.94 24.58
N ILE A 227 -25.88 25.64 23.72
CA ILE A 227 -27.15 26.37 23.62
C ILE A 227 -28.12 26.00 24.75
N THR A 228 -28.28 24.70 25.03
CA THR A 228 -29.35 24.21 25.92
C THR A 228 -28.88 23.97 27.35
N GLY A 229 -27.57 23.81 27.57
CA GLY A 229 -26.97 23.43 28.84
C GLY A 229 -27.01 21.94 29.15
N TYR A 230 -27.67 21.12 28.32
CA TYR A 230 -27.74 19.67 28.54
C TYR A 230 -26.52 18.96 27.95
N SER A 231 -25.93 18.07 28.74
CA SER A 231 -24.91 17.13 28.26
C SER A 231 -25.54 15.96 27.51
N GLU A 232 -24.75 15.31 26.66
CA GLU A 232 -25.19 14.15 25.89
C GLU A 232 -25.63 13.01 26.80
N GLU A 233 -24.90 12.77 27.89
CA GLU A 233 -25.20 11.72 28.87
C GLU A 233 -26.55 11.92 29.57
N GLU A 234 -27.03 13.16 29.72
CA GLU A 234 -28.30 13.46 30.39
C GLU A 234 -29.53 13.17 29.53
N ILE A 235 -29.38 13.25 28.20
CA ILE A 235 -30.53 13.21 27.28
C ILE A 235 -30.50 12.05 26.28
N LEU A 236 -29.40 11.29 26.22
CA LEU A 236 -29.35 10.06 25.44
C LEU A 236 -30.49 9.11 25.80
N GLY A 237 -31.18 8.60 24.77
CA GLY A 237 -32.34 7.72 24.89
C GLY A 237 -33.67 8.43 25.20
N ALA A 238 -33.65 9.70 25.57
CA ALA A 238 -34.87 10.48 25.80
C ALA A 238 -35.58 10.79 24.48
N THR A 239 -36.89 11.05 24.54
CA THR A 239 -37.67 11.55 23.41
C THR A 239 -37.71 13.08 23.46
N PRO A 240 -37.41 13.80 22.36
CA PRO A 240 -37.46 15.26 22.34
C PRO A 240 -38.87 15.76 22.65
N ILE A 241 -38.98 16.66 23.61
CA ILE A 241 -40.23 17.38 23.86
C ILE A 241 -40.17 18.61 22.96
N VAL A 242 -41.03 18.66 21.94
CA VAL A 242 -41.10 19.78 20.98
C VAL A 242 -41.19 21.09 21.75
N PHE A 243 -40.26 22.02 21.49
CA PHE A 243 -40.23 23.37 22.06
C PHE A 243 -41.41 24.22 21.58
#